data_AF-I6NCP4-F1
#
_entry.id   AF-I6NCP4-F1
#
_cell.length_a   1.000
_cell.length_b   1.000
_cell.length_c   1.000
_cell.angle_alpha   90.00
_cell.angle_beta   90.00
_cell.angle_gamma   90.00
#
_symmetry.space_group_name_H-M   'P 1'
#
loop_
_entity.id
_entity.type
_entity.pdbx_description
1 polymer ?
#
loop_
_entity_poly.entity_id
_entity_poly.type
_entity_poly.pdbx_seq_one_letter_code
_entity_poly.pdbx_strand_id
1 'polypeptide(L)'
;MSDVTGVLSTPRTPEHPSADQELNINDVKEIPDEEMLDLDLNPDLSTNDDDYEYGKGTVSVGSKTSKGTLNDIVDEGYDNSDDFQSRVNLYFPFLSPEKLPDIDNHTSSNRRRLSNSQQSKFIVYCDHQLARIRRKVVQSQGLRPEQGYEMLTDLILDLKKVVDFIWYSLDWCSNTELLLDQAVQQEERDYKGTHNTNFGQQQYLIQIADEFPDYLDKFSFKALDRKQLQSTFSRVFTFMKTFDMMFVRLLDGKMPGQHGCTLTEKVRIAGVVRRTRYKMQSIIHYQLLQNWGGDCELIQEYDHESNTVYEKTMQRCM
;
A
#
# COMPACT_ATOMS: atom_id res chain seq x y z
N MET A 1 -39.17 12.19 62.17
CA MET A 1 -37.81 11.67 62.46
C MET A 1 -37.36 10.92 61.23
N SER A 2 -36.20 11.31 60.70
CA SER A 2 -35.39 10.66 59.66
C SER A 2 -36.06 10.35 58.32
N ASP A 3 -36.04 11.34 57.42
CA ASP A 3 -36.07 11.09 55.97
C ASP A 3 -34.64 10.97 55.44
N VAL A 4 -34.42 9.88 54.73
CA VAL A 4 -33.20 9.47 54.05
C VAL A 4 -33.18 10.13 52.68
N THR A 5 -32.19 10.98 52.41
CA THR A 5 -31.84 11.40 51.04
C THR A 5 -30.39 11.04 50.78
N GLY A 6 -30.19 9.81 50.30
CA GLY A 6 -28.93 9.39 49.69
C GLY A 6 -28.73 10.13 48.38
N VAL A 7 -27.98 11.22 48.42
CA VAL A 7 -27.47 11.88 47.22
C VAL A 7 -26.24 11.08 46.80
N LEU A 8 -26.38 10.22 45.79
CA LEU A 8 -25.27 9.61 45.06
C LEU A 8 -24.47 10.73 44.40
N SER A 9 -23.45 11.22 45.11
CA SER A 9 -22.49 12.19 44.60
C SER A 9 -21.63 11.48 43.56
N THR A 10 -21.88 11.75 42.28
CA THR A 10 -20.95 11.37 41.22
C THR A 10 -19.61 12.07 41.48
N PRO A 11 -18.47 11.35 41.42
CA PRO A 11 -17.17 11.99 41.60
C PRO A 11 -16.97 13.02 40.49
N ARG A 12 -16.52 14.22 40.88
CA ARG A 12 -16.25 15.30 39.93
C ARG A 12 -15.11 14.85 39.02
N THR A 13 -15.31 14.97 37.70
CA THR A 13 -14.27 14.67 36.72
C THR A 13 -13.04 15.54 37.00
N PRO A 14 -11.81 14.98 37.02
CA PRO A 14 -10.60 15.76 37.24
C PRO A 14 -10.47 16.86 36.18
N GLU A 15 -10.06 18.06 36.59
CA GLU A 15 -9.74 19.12 35.65
C GLU A 15 -8.48 18.75 34.87
N HIS A 16 -8.57 18.74 33.53
CA HIS A 16 -7.41 18.51 32.68
C HIS A 16 -6.47 19.73 32.70
N PRO A 17 -5.15 19.54 32.77
CA PRO A 17 -4.20 20.64 32.68
C PRO A 17 -4.29 21.34 31.32
N SER A 18 -4.00 22.64 31.30
CA SER A 18 -3.91 23.43 30.06
C SER A 18 -2.68 23.03 29.24
N ALA A 19 -2.67 23.37 27.94
CA ALA A 19 -1.66 22.92 26.98
C ALA A 19 -0.19 23.21 27.36
N ASP A 20 0.06 24.22 28.20
CA ASP A 20 1.40 24.66 28.61
C ASP A 20 1.76 24.32 30.07
N GLN A 21 1.02 23.40 30.71
CA GLN A 21 1.22 23.03 32.11
C GLN A 21 1.81 21.63 32.24
N GLU A 22 3.10 21.54 32.58
CA GLU A 22 3.77 20.27 32.89
C GLU A 22 3.31 19.76 34.28
N LEU A 23 2.80 18.53 34.34
CA LEU A 23 2.41 17.89 35.59
C LEU A 23 3.64 17.34 36.31
N ASN A 24 3.77 17.65 37.60
CA ASN A 24 4.77 17.02 38.47
C ASN A 24 4.34 15.57 38.78
N ILE A 25 5.02 14.60 38.17
CA ILE A 25 4.69 13.17 38.26
C ILE A 25 4.73 12.66 39.71
N ASN A 26 5.47 13.33 40.59
CA ASN A 26 5.57 12.97 42.01
C ASN A 26 4.29 13.26 42.83
N ASP A 27 3.36 14.06 42.31
CA ASP A 27 2.09 14.42 42.97
C ASP A 27 0.92 13.54 42.53
N VAL A 28 1.14 12.56 41.64
CA VAL A 28 0.13 11.59 41.22
C VAL A 28 -0.03 10.56 42.33
N LYS A 29 -1.19 10.55 43.01
CA LYS A 29 -1.55 9.48 43.94
C LYS A 29 -1.75 8.19 43.16
N GLU A 30 -0.89 7.21 43.41
CA GLU A 30 -1.08 5.83 42.95
C GLU A 30 -2.37 5.27 43.57
N ILE A 31 -3.14 4.54 42.76
CA ILE A 31 -4.36 3.87 43.20
C ILE A 31 -3.93 2.71 44.12
N PRO A 32 -4.47 2.60 45.34
CA PRO A 32 -4.13 1.51 46.24
C PRO A 32 -4.55 0.16 45.65
N ASP A 33 -3.71 -0.87 45.86
CA ASP A 33 -3.89 -2.22 45.29
C ASP A 33 -5.29 -2.83 45.58
N GLU A 34 -5.92 -2.42 46.68
CA GLU A 34 -7.28 -2.84 47.06
C GLU A 34 -8.37 -2.29 46.12
N GLU A 35 -8.25 -1.06 45.59
CA GLU A 35 -9.19 -0.50 44.59
C GLU A 35 -8.97 -1.07 43.19
N MET A 36 -7.78 -1.64 42.93
CA MET A 36 -7.44 -2.24 41.64
C MET A 36 -8.12 -3.61 41.45
N LEU A 37 -8.45 -4.31 42.54
CA LEU A 37 -9.18 -5.58 42.54
C LEU A 37 -10.67 -5.40 42.17
N ASP A 38 -11.26 -4.25 42.48
CA ASP A 38 -12.66 -3.92 42.12
C ASP A 38 -12.84 -3.53 40.64
N LEU A 39 -11.74 -3.34 39.89
CA LEU A 39 -11.72 -3.03 38.46
C LEU A 39 -11.61 -4.29 37.57
N ASP A 40 -11.56 -5.49 38.15
CA ASP A 40 -11.54 -6.74 37.40
C ASP A 40 -12.94 -7.07 36.85
N LEU A 41 -13.20 -6.63 35.62
CA LEU A 41 -14.51 -6.67 34.96
C LEU A 41 -14.97 -8.08 34.54
N ASN A 42 -14.27 -9.16 34.94
CA ASN A 42 -14.64 -10.55 34.64
C ASN A 42 -14.25 -11.55 35.77
N PRO A 43 -14.94 -11.56 36.92
CA PRO A 43 -14.63 -12.47 38.03
C PRO A 43 -15.08 -13.93 37.82
N ASP A 44 -15.62 -14.28 36.64
CA ASP A 44 -16.28 -15.58 36.38
C ASP A 44 -15.52 -16.49 35.38
N LEU A 45 -14.22 -16.27 35.16
CA LEU A 45 -13.36 -17.13 34.32
C LEU A 45 -12.31 -17.92 35.10
N SER A 46 -12.46 -18.08 36.42
CA SER A 46 -11.53 -18.85 37.26
C SER A 46 -12.20 -20.03 37.98
N THR A 47 -12.82 -20.95 37.25
CA THR A 47 -13.01 -22.35 37.71
C THR A 47 -13.32 -23.25 36.52
N ASN A 48 -12.29 -23.91 35.99
CA ASN A 48 -12.31 -25.28 35.43
C ASN A 48 -10.87 -25.65 35.02
N ASP A 49 -9.97 -25.62 36.00
CA ASP A 49 -8.71 -26.37 35.94
C ASP A 49 -8.95 -27.68 36.70
N ASP A 50 -9.42 -28.70 35.98
CA ASP A 50 -9.34 -30.09 36.43
C ASP A 50 -8.79 -30.95 35.28
N ASP A 51 -7.71 -31.66 35.61
CA ASP A 51 -7.16 -32.86 34.97
C ASP A 51 -6.35 -32.75 33.66
N TYR A 52 -5.04 -32.51 33.80
CA TYR A 52 -4.05 -33.16 32.93
C TYR A 52 -2.99 -33.92 33.73
N GLU A 53 -3.20 -35.23 33.77
CA GLU A 53 -2.37 -36.28 34.32
C GLU A 53 -1.03 -36.41 33.57
N TYR A 54 0.06 -36.51 34.32
CA TYR A 54 1.44 -36.61 33.84
C TYR A 54 1.72 -38.02 33.28
N GLY A 55 1.48 -38.23 31.99
CA GLY A 55 1.65 -39.51 31.29
C GLY A 55 2.86 -39.57 30.36
N LYS A 56 3.94 -40.19 30.83
CA LYS A 56 5.16 -40.58 30.11
C LYS A 56 4.86 -41.72 29.12
N GLY A 57 5.06 -41.53 27.80
CA GLY A 57 4.97 -42.67 26.87
C GLY A 57 5.07 -42.40 25.36
N THR A 58 6.25 -42.71 24.81
CA THR A 58 6.50 -43.40 23.53
C THR A 58 5.98 -42.84 22.20
N VAL A 59 6.96 -42.47 21.36
CA VAL A 59 6.89 -42.24 19.91
C VAL A 59 6.29 -43.46 19.19
N SER A 60 5.18 -43.27 18.48
CA SER A 60 4.71 -44.21 17.46
C SER A 60 4.47 -43.47 16.14
N VAL A 61 5.26 -43.86 15.14
CA VAL A 61 5.11 -43.54 13.73
C VAL A 61 3.70 -43.95 13.27
N GLY A 62 2.92 -42.97 12.81
CA GLY A 62 1.55 -43.14 12.37
C GLY A 62 1.29 -42.44 11.03
N SER A 63 0.99 -43.26 10.04
CA SER A 63 0.66 -42.96 8.64
C SER A 63 -0.29 -41.77 8.46
N LYS A 64 0.08 -40.81 7.60
CA LYS A 64 -0.79 -39.71 7.17
C LYS A 64 -1.84 -40.25 6.18
N THR A 65 -3.04 -40.51 6.67
CA THR A 65 -4.26 -40.50 5.85
C THR A 65 -4.55 -39.07 5.44
N SER A 66 -4.58 -38.82 4.13
CA SER A 66 -4.97 -37.55 3.50
C SER A 66 -6.46 -37.26 3.74
N LYS A 67 -6.73 -36.35 4.68
CA LYS A 67 -7.95 -35.54 4.70
C LYS A 67 -7.53 -34.08 4.61
N GLY A 68 -8.08 -33.40 3.62
CA GLY A 68 -7.69 -32.05 3.23
C GLY A 68 -8.01 -31.01 4.32
N THR A 69 -7.02 -30.16 4.55
CA THR A 69 -7.19 -28.82 5.11
C THR A 69 -6.16 -27.93 4.46
N LEU A 70 -6.68 -26.88 3.82
CA LEU A 70 -6.15 -25.52 3.66
C LEU A 70 -4.86 -25.25 4.46
N ASN A 71 -3.73 -25.73 3.95
CA ASN A 71 -2.40 -25.31 4.36
C ASN A 71 -1.82 -24.48 3.23
N ASP A 72 -2.37 -23.27 3.09
CA ASP A 72 -1.54 -22.15 2.71
C ASP A 72 -0.39 -22.13 3.72
N ILE A 73 0.81 -22.14 3.19
CA ILE A 73 2.06 -22.05 3.92
C ILE A 73 1.97 -20.76 4.72
N VAL A 74 1.61 -20.87 5.99
CA VAL A 74 1.99 -19.90 7.01
C VAL A 74 3.51 -20.02 7.04
N ASP A 75 4.15 -19.23 6.17
CA ASP A 75 5.56 -18.93 6.21
C ASP A 75 5.85 -18.53 7.65
N GLU A 76 6.64 -19.36 8.33
CA GLU A 76 6.97 -19.20 9.74
C GLU A 76 7.30 -17.72 9.98
N GLY A 77 6.65 -17.09 10.98
CA GLY A 77 6.73 -15.64 11.23
C GLY A 77 8.12 -15.12 11.63
N TYR A 78 9.18 -15.89 11.38
CA TYR A 78 10.55 -15.62 11.74
C TYR A 78 11.40 -15.43 10.48
N ASP A 79 12.23 -14.40 10.52
CA ASP A 79 13.21 -14.13 9.46
C ASP A 79 14.22 -15.28 9.38
N ASN A 80 14.50 -15.75 8.16
CA ASN A 80 15.52 -16.76 7.95
C ASN A 80 16.92 -16.14 8.09
N SER A 81 17.92 -16.92 8.49
CA SER A 81 19.30 -16.44 8.70
C SER A 81 19.84 -15.65 7.52
N ASP A 82 19.49 -16.09 6.31
CA ASP A 82 20.04 -15.48 5.14
C ASP A 82 19.35 -14.09 4.87
N ASP A 83 18.24 -13.74 5.56
CA ASP A 83 17.44 -12.47 5.43
C ASP A 83 18.25 -11.25 5.87
N PHE A 84 19.27 -11.51 6.65
CA PHE A 84 20.19 -10.52 7.18
C PHE A 84 21.51 -10.46 6.43
N GLN A 85 21.73 -11.32 5.43
CA GLN A 85 23.00 -11.34 4.69
C GLN A 85 23.06 -10.23 3.64
N SER A 86 24.03 -9.32 3.80
CA SER A 86 24.34 -8.27 2.84
C SER A 86 24.80 -8.88 1.51
N ARG A 87 23.97 -8.80 0.45
CA ARG A 87 24.45 -9.07 -0.91
C ARG A 87 25.03 -7.80 -1.50
N VAL A 88 26.30 -7.54 -1.20
CA VAL A 88 27.09 -6.56 -1.95
C VAL A 88 27.23 -7.14 -3.35
N ASN A 89 26.58 -6.54 -4.35
CA ASN A 89 26.90 -6.82 -5.75
C ASN A 89 28.36 -6.41 -5.96
N LEU A 90 29.27 -7.39 -5.93
CA LEU A 90 30.70 -7.22 -6.16
C LEU A 90 31.05 -6.88 -7.62
N TYR A 91 30.06 -6.53 -8.45
CA TYR A 91 30.27 -5.88 -9.75
C TYR A 91 30.68 -4.42 -9.55
N PHE A 92 31.78 -4.21 -8.83
CA PHE A 92 32.54 -2.99 -8.90
C PHE A 92 33.37 -3.06 -10.19
N PRO A 93 33.21 -2.12 -11.15
CA PRO A 93 33.96 -2.12 -12.41
C PRO A 93 35.44 -1.77 -12.24
N PHE A 94 35.94 -1.65 -11.01
CA PHE A 94 37.28 -1.15 -10.70
C PHE A 94 38.24 -2.20 -10.13
N LEU A 95 37.83 -3.47 -9.96
CA LEU A 95 38.70 -4.51 -9.36
C LEU A 95 38.53 -5.88 -10.04
N SER A 96 39.01 -6.04 -11.28
CA SER A 96 39.83 -7.18 -11.76
C SER A 96 39.83 -7.26 -13.30
N PRO A 97 40.99 -7.35 -13.98
CA PRO A 97 41.10 -7.44 -15.43
C PRO A 97 41.15 -8.90 -15.94
N GLU A 98 40.42 -9.82 -15.32
CA GLU A 98 40.38 -11.22 -15.77
C GLU A 98 38.99 -11.60 -16.26
N LYS A 99 38.93 -11.97 -17.55
CA LYS A 99 37.75 -12.58 -18.19
C LYS A 99 37.45 -13.89 -17.47
N LEU A 100 36.31 -13.97 -16.79
CA LEU A 100 35.76 -15.24 -16.33
C LEU A 100 34.97 -15.92 -17.46
N PRO A 101 35.00 -17.27 -17.53
CA PRO A 101 34.31 -18.05 -18.55
C PRO A 101 32.78 -17.94 -18.36
N ASP A 102 32.03 -18.22 -19.43
CA ASP A 102 30.57 -18.22 -19.47
C ASP A 102 29.97 -18.88 -18.21
N ILE A 103 29.59 -18.04 -17.25
CA ILE A 103 28.71 -18.43 -16.16
C ILE A 103 27.35 -18.50 -16.80
N ASP A 104 26.91 -19.74 -17.06
CA ASP A 104 25.56 -20.07 -17.47
C ASP A 104 24.54 -19.15 -16.81
N ASN A 105 23.68 -18.57 -17.65
CA ASN A 105 22.52 -17.76 -17.31
C ASN A 105 21.46 -18.55 -16.51
N HIS A 106 21.85 -19.21 -15.42
CA HIS A 106 20.95 -19.54 -14.33
C HIS A 106 20.70 -18.28 -13.50
N THR A 107 20.01 -17.32 -14.10
CA THR A 107 19.31 -16.23 -13.39
C THR A 107 18.10 -16.74 -12.61
N SER A 108 18.13 -17.99 -12.10
CA SER A 108 17.33 -18.39 -10.96
C SER A 108 17.95 -17.80 -9.69
N SER A 109 18.03 -16.47 -9.63
CA SER A 109 18.20 -15.81 -8.35
C SER A 109 16.95 -16.16 -7.56
N ASN A 110 17.04 -17.10 -6.63
CA ASN A 110 16.10 -17.20 -5.52
C ASN A 110 16.22 -15.87 -4.76
N ARG A 111 15.45 -14.89 -5.24
CA ARG A 111 15.44 -13.54 -4.69
C ARG A 111 14.69 -13.59 -3.40
N ARG A 112 15.29 -12.93 -2.44
CA ARG A 112 14.92 -13.05 -1.06
C ARG A 112 13.74 -12.16 -0.71
N ARG A 113 12.86 -12.66 0.15
CA ARG A 113 11.90 -11.83 0.90
C ARG A 113 12.68 -10.81 1.75
N LEU A 114 12.14 -9.61 1.87
CA LEU A 114 12.66 -8.61 2.82
C LEU A 114 12.46 -9.15 4.24
N SER A 115 13.42 -8.89 5.13
CA SER A 115 13.25 -9.25 6.55
C SER A 115 12.10 -8.46 7.19
N ASN A 116 11.47 -8.96 8.24
CA ASN A 116 10.36 -8.31 8.93
C ASN A 116 10.74 -6.90 9.43
N SER A 117 12.01 -6.68 9.82
CA SER A 117 12.53 -5.35 10.15
C SER A 117 12.58 -4.42 8.92
N GLN A 118 13.01 -4.93 7.76
CA GLN A 118 13.02 -4.18 6.50
C GLN A 118 11.60 -3.89 6.02
N GLN A 119 10.68 -4.85 6.12
CA GLN A 119 9.26 -4.68 5.79
C GLN A 119 8.63 -3.59 6.67
N SER A 120 8.90 -3.58 7.97
CA SER A 120 8.40 -2.54 8.88
C SER A 120 8.92 -1.15 8.50
N LYS A 121 10.22 -1.04 8.17
CA LYS A 121 10.81 0.23 7.70
C LYS A 121 10.23 0.67 6.36
N PHE A 122 9.94 -0.27 5.46
CA PHE A 122 9.29 -0.01 4.19
C PHE A 122 7.89 0.60 4.40
N ILE A 123 7.08 0.00 5.27
CA ILE A 123 5.74 0.48 5.62
C ILE A 123 5.81 1.92 6.15
N VAL A 124 6.67 2.16 7.15
CA VAL A 124 6.88 3.50 7.73
C VAL A 124 7.34 4.51 6.68
N TYR A 125 8.21 4.11 5.76
CA TYR A 125 8.65 4.98 4.67
C TYR A 125 7.50 5.32 3.73
N CYS A 126 6.72 4.33 3.28
CA CYS A 126 5.57 4.54 2.40
C CYS A 126 4.53 5.45 3.04
N ASP A 127 4.17 5.20 4.31
CA ASP A 127 3.25 6.04 5.06
C ASP A 127 3.75 7.47 5.18
N HIS A 128 5.04 7.66 5.49
CA HIS A 128 5.65 8.98 5.59
C HIS A 128 5.64 9.72 4.24
N GLN A 129 5.97 9.05 3.14
CA GLN A 129 5.94 9.66 1.81
C GLN A 129 4.52 10.03 1.38
N LEU A 130 3.54 9.14 1.55
CA LEU A 130 2.15 9.42 1.21
C LEU A 130 1.58 10.55 2.08
N ALA A 131 1.88 10.57 3.39
CA ALA A 131 1.50 11.67 4.26
C ALA A 131 2.15 12.99 3.83
N ARG A 132 3.42 12.98 3.41
CA ARG A 132 4.12 14.15 2.88
C ARG A 132 3.44 14.68 1.61
N ILE A 133 3.08 13.79 0.68
CA ILE A 133 2.37 14.14 -0.56
C ILE A 133 1.01 14.74 -0.22
N ARG A 134 0.21 14.08 0.63
CA ARG A 134 -1.10 14.60 1.08
C ARG A 134 -1.00 15.99 1.71
N ARG A 135 -0.03 16.20 2.62
CA ARG A 135 0.19 17.51 3.22
C ARG A 135 0.52 18.57 2.18
N LYS A 136 1.41 18.28 1.22
CA LYS A 136 1.75 19.21 0.13
C LYS A 136 0.55 19.52 -0.78
N VAL A 137 -0.31 18.54 -1.06
CA VAL A 137 -1.55 18.77 -1.82
C VAL A 137 -2.54 19.64 -1.03
N VAL A 138 -2.65 19.46 0.29
CA VAL A 138 -3.49 20.34 1.12
C VAL A 138 -2.89 21.75 1.20
N GLN A 139 -1.56 21.87 1.25
CA GLN A 139 -0.86 23.15 1.27
C GLN A 139 -1.03 23.93 -0.05
N SER A 140 -1.04 23.26 -1.21
CA SER A 140 -1.31 23.93 -2.49
C SER A 140 -2.73 24.49 -2.60
N GLN A 141 -3.67 24.00 -1.78
CA GLN A 141 -5.05 24.52 -1.68
C GLN A 141 -5.22 25.52 -0.54
N GLY A 142 -4.27 25.59 0.39
CA GLY A 142 -4.33 26.39 1.61
C GLY A 142 -3.57 27.71 1.50
N LEU A 143 -3.48 28.44 2.62
CA LEU A 143 -2.87 29.78 2.68
C LEU A 143 -1.34 29.81 2.49
N ARG A 144 -0.67 28.67 2.30
CA ARG A 144 0.80 28.60 2.10
C ARG A 144 1.15 28.00 0.74
N PRO A 145 0.85 28.69 -0.37
CA PRO A 145 1.10 28.18 -1.72
C PRO A 145 2.60 27.92 -1.99
N GLU A 146 3.51 28.63 -1.31
CA GLU A 146 4.96 28.51 -1.48
C GLU A 146 5.54 27.13 -1.10
N GLN A 147 4.83 26.34 -0.29
CA GLN A 147 5.29 25.01 0.16
C GLN A 147 4.54 23.85 -0.52
N GLY A 148 3.52 24.17 -1.33
CA GLY A 148 2.68 23.20 -2.03
C GLY A 148 3.21 22.79 -3.40
N TYR A 149 2.43 21.99 -4.11
CA TYR A 149 2.65 21.71 -5.53
C TYR A 149 2.15 22.88 -6.40
N GLU A 150 3.03 23.44 -7.23
CA GLU A 150 2.66 24.48 -8.21
C GLU A 150 1.92 23.87 -9.41
N MET A 151 2.41 22.73 -9.90
CA MET A 151 1.84 22.02 -11.04
C MET A 151 1.45 20.58 -10.69
N LEU A 152 0.39 20.08 -11.33
CA LEU A 152 -0.02 18.68 -11.22
C LEU A 152 1.10 17.72 -11.66
N THR A 153 1.96 18.16 -12.59
CA THR A 153 3.10 17.36 -13.05
C THR A 153 4.07 17.01 -11.93
N ASP A 154 4.27 17.91 -10.96
CA ASP A 154 5.20 17.70 -9.85
C ASP A 154 4.63 16.70 -8.85
N LEU A 155 3.30 16.73 -8.64
CA LEU A 155 2.58 15.74 -7.87
C LEU A 155 2.69 14.36 -8.51
N ILE A 156 2.43 14.25 -9.83
CA ILE A 156 2.55 12.98 -10.56
C ILE A 156 3.96 12.43 -10.44
N LEU A 157 4.98 13.28 -10.52
CA LEU A 157 6.37 12.86 -10.41
C LEU A 157 6.72 12.34 -9.01
N ASP A 158 6.25 13.01 -7.95
CA ASP A 158 6.45 12.53 -6.58
C ASP A 158 5.67 11.24 -6.29
N LEU A 159 4.42 11.13 -6.76
CA LEU A 159 3.64 9.88 -6.68
C LEU A 159 4.32 8.76 -7.46
N LYS A 160 4.84 9.03 -8.66
CA LYS A 160 5.56 8.07 -9.48
C LYS A 160 6.78 7.52 -8.76
N LYS A 161 7.59 8.33 -8.07
CA LYS A 161 8.72 7.84 -7.28
C LYS A 161 8.29 6.83 -6.22
N VAL A 162 7.18 7.09 -5.53
CA VAL A 162 6.63 6.19 -4.50
C VAL A 162 6.12 4.90 -5.15
N VAL A 163 5.40 5.01 -6.26
CA VAL A 163 4.88 3.86 -7.02
C VAL A 163 6.00 3.01 -7.59
N ASP A 164 7.03 3.61 -8.20
CA ASP A 164 8.22 2.93 -8.70
C ASP A 164 8.95 2.19 -7.57
N PHE A 165 9.08 2.82 -6.40
CA PHE A 165 9.68 2.20 -5.23
C PHE A 165 8.87 0.99 -4.72
N ILE A 166 7.55 1.14 -4.61
CA ILE A 166 6.65 0.04 -4.21
C ILE A 166 6.72 -1.09 -5.25
N TRP A 167 6.63 -0.76 -6.53
CA TRP A 167 6.67 -1.75 -7.60
C TRP A 167 8.02 -2.47 -7.70
N TYR A 168 9.13 -1.76 -7.47
CA TYR A 168 10.45 -2.35 -7.38
C TYR A 168 10.53 -3.39 -6.25
N SER A 169 9.89 -3.13 -5.11
CA SER A 169 9.84 -4.12 -4.03
C SER A 169 8.97 -5.35 -4.33
N LEU A 170 8.07 -5.26 -5.32
CA LEU A 170 7.21 -6.36 -5.75
C LEU A 170 7.83 -7.19 -6.89
N ASP A 171 8.20 -6.55 -7.99
CA ASP A 171 8.62 -7.21 -9.25
C ASP A 171 10.09 -6.89 -9.63
N TRP A 172 10.81 -6.15 -8.78
CA TRP A 172 12.18 -5.68 -9.04
C TRP A 172 12.35 -4.93 -10.37
N CYS A 173 11.27 -4.33 -10.86
CA CYS A 173 11.30 -3.48 -12.03
C CYS A 173 11.54 -2.03 -11.57
N SER A 174 12.71 -1.48 -11.91
CA SER A 174 13.13 -0.16 -11.41
C SER A 174 12.35 1.02 -12.00
N ASN A 175 11.78 0.86 -13.19
CA ASN A 175 10.95 1.89 -13.81
C ASN A 175 9.64 1.28 -14.32
N THR A 176 8.53 1.72 -13.73
CA THR A 176 7.20 1.25 -14.11
C THR A 176 6.78 1.67 -15.53
N GLU A 177 7.42 2.67 -16.14
CA GLU A 177 7.14 3.02 -17.55
C GLU A 177 7.60 1.93 -18.52
N LEU A 178 8.58 1.12 -18.13
CA LEU A 178 8.98 -0.06 -18.93
C LEU A 178 7.83 -1.06 -19.07
N LEU A 179 6.85 -1.03 -18.17
CA LEU A 179 5.65 -1.88 -18.26
C LEU A 179 4.79 -1.52 -19.47
N LEU A 180 4.84 -0.27 -19.93
CA LEU A 180 4.10 0.21 -21.09
C LEU A 180 4.71 -0.34 -22.39
N ASP A 181 6.04 -0.35 -22.47
CA ASP A 181 6.78 -0.92 -23.62
C ASP A 181 6.73 -2.47 -23.61
N GLN A 182 6.73 -3.08 -22.43
CA GLN A 182 6.66 -4.54 -22.24
C GLN A 182 5.31 -5.15 -22.66
N ALA A 183 4.30 -4.36 -23.02
CA ALA A 183 3.11 -4.87 -23.73
C ALA A 183 3.47 -5.56 -25.06
N VAL A 184 4.67 -5.29 -25.61
CA VAL A 184 5.17 -5.86 -26.88
C VAL A 184 6.10 -7.07 -26.67
N GLN A 185 6.66 -7.27 -25.48
CA GLN A 185 7.64 -8.34 -25.21
C GLN A 185 7.23 -9.11 -23.94
N GLN A 186 6.25 -10.02 -24.10
CA GLN A 186 6.00 -11.10 -23.16
C GLN A 186 7.19 -12.07 -23.17
N GLU A 187 8.25 -11.75 -22.43
CA GLU A 187 9.02 -12.83 -21.82
C GLU A 187 8.32 -13.17 -20.51
N GLU A 188 7.65 -14.32 -20.52
CA GLU A 188 7.18 -15.00 -19.32
C GLU A 188 8.37 -15.17 -18.38
N ARG A 189 8.59 -14.22 -17.47
CA ARG A 189 9.45 -14.49 -16.32
C ARG A 189 8.80 -15.65 -15.59
N ASP A 190 9.41 -16.83 -15.68
CA ASP A 190 8.94 -18.02 -15.00
C ASP A 190 9.16 -17.80 -13.49
N TYR A 191 8.15 -17.28 -12.80
CA TYR A 191 8.16 -17.07 -11.35
C TYR A 191 7.99 -18.39 -10.55
N LYS A 192 8.06 -19.55 -11.23
CA LYS A 192 7.94 -20.87 -10.61
C LYS A 192 9.05 -21.07 -9.58
N GLY A 193 8.66 -21.34 -8.34
CA GLY A 193 9.60 -21.56 -7.23
C GLY A 193 10.16 -20.29 -6.57
N THR A 194 9.69 -19.09 -6.97
CA THR A 194 10.03 -17.85 -6.24
C THR A 194 9.16 -17.69 -4.99
N HIS A 195 9.68 -17.02 -3.96
CA HIS A 195 8.92 -16.71 -2.75
C HIS A 195 8.00 -15.52 -2.97
N ASN A 196 6.88 -15.49 -2.24
CA ASN A 196 5.98 -14.34 -2.22
C ASN A 196 6.70 -13.12 -1.64
N THR A 197 6.74 -12.03 -2.41
CA THR A 197 7.30 -10.75 -1.99
C THR A 197 6.24 -9.79 -1.47
N ASN A 198 4.96 -10.13 -1.57
CA ASN A 198 3.85 -9.29 -1.14
C ASN A 198 3.63 -9.37 0.37
N PHE A 199 3.83 -8.25 1.06
CA PHE A 199 3.53 -8.08 2.49
C PHE A 199 2.61 -6.86 2.76
N GLY A 200 1.86 -6.42 1.74
CA GLY A 200 0.95 -5.26 1.83
C GLY A 200 1.20 -4.18 0.78
N GLN A 201 2.22 -4.32 -0.06
CA GLN A 201 2.52 -3.36 -1.13
C GLN A 201 1.34 -3.19 -2.10
N GLN A 202 0.59 -4.25 -2.38
CA GLN A 202 -0.60 -4.20 -3.23
C GLN A 202 -1.65 -3.22 -2.68
N GLN A 203 -1.83 -3.17 -1.36
CA GLN A 203 -2.79 -2.28 -0.72
C GLN A 203 -2.41 -0.81 -0.91
N TYR A 204 -1.13 -0.47 -0.84
CA TYR A 204 -0.63 0.88 -1.13
C TYR A 204 -0.87 1.27 -2.59
N LEU A 205 -0.66 0.36 -3.55
CA LEU A 205 -0.94 0.65 -4.97
C LEU A 205 -2.43 0.94 -5.21
N ILE A 206 -3.32 0.14 -4.60
CA ILE A 206 -4.77 0.35 -4.66
C ILE A 206 -5.14 1.70 -4.03
N GLN A 207 -4.57 2.02 -2.87
CA GLN A 207 -4.82 3.29 -2.18
C GLN A 207 -4.37 4.50 -3.01
N ILE A 208 -3.17 4.46 -3.59
CA ILE A 208 -2.67 5.54 -4.44
C ILE A 208 -3.57 5.71 -5.66
N ALA A 209 -3.99 4.61 -6.29
CA ALA A 209 -4.88 4.66 -7.45
C ALA A 209 -6.28 5.20 -7.10
N ASP A 210 -6.76 4.97 -5.87
CA ASP A 210 -8.05 5.49 -5.39
C ASP A 210 -7.99 6.98 -5.06
N GLU A 211 -6.89 7.45 -4.47
CA GLU A 211 -6.72 8.86 -4.10
C GLU A 211 -6.32 9.75 -5.29
N PHE A 212 -5.69 9.19 -6.32
CA PHE A 212 -5.19 9.96 -7.47
C PHE A 212 -6.24 10.81 -8.19
N PRO A 213 -7.44 10.28 -8.55
CA PRO A 213 -8.50 11.08 -9.17
C PRO A 213 -8.98 12.24 -8.30
N ASP A 214 -8.94 12.09 -6.98
CA ASP A 214 -9.29 13.16 -6.04
C ASP A 214 -8.24 14.26 -6.01
N TYR A 215 -6.98 13.94 -6.30
CA TYR A 215 -5.96 14.97 -6.49
C TYR A 215 -6.17 15.74 -7.79
N LEU A 216 -6.57 15.08 -8.89
CA LEU A 216 -6.81 15.75 -10.17
C LEU A 216 -7.86 16.87 -10.07
N ASP A 217 -8.91 16.65 -9.29
CA ASP A 217 -10.01 17.60 -9.09
C ASP A 217 -9.56 18.89 -8.38
N LYS A 218 -8.47 18.82 -7.61
CA LYS A 218 -7.95 19.95 -6.83
C LYS A 218 -7.15 20.92 -7.69
N PHE A 219 -6.55 20.47 -8.80
CA PHE A 219 -5.77 21.36 -9.65
C PHE A 219 -6.67 22.04 -10.67
N SER A 220 -6.59 23.37 -10.75
CA SER A 220 -7.32 24.14 -11.76
C SER A 220 -6.52 24.20 -13.05
N PHE A 221 -7.14 23.74 -14.14
CA PHE A 221 -6.54 23.77 -15.46
C PHE A 221 -6.91 25.03 -16.26
N LYS A 222 -7.58 25.99 -15.61
CA LYS A 222 -8.14 27.20 -16.25
C LYS A 222 -7.11 28.16 -16.81
N ALA A 223 -5.91 28.18 -16.23
CA ALA A 223 -4.84 29.10 -16.60
C ALA A 223 -3.79 28.48 -17.54
N LEU A 224 -3.93 27.20 -17.92
CA LEU A 224 -2.94 26.50 -18.74
C LEU A 224 -3.18 26.71 -20.24
N ASP A 225 -2.09 26.95 -20.97
CA ASP A 225 -2.10 26.97 -22.43
C ASP A 225 -2.43 25.57 -23.00
N ARG A 226 -2.97 25.50 -24.23
CA ARG A 226 -3.36 24.25 -24.91
C ARG A 226 -2.23 23.22 -24.91
N LYS A 227 -1.00 23.66 -25.17
CA LYS A 227 0.18 22.77 -25.17
C LYS A 227 0.49 22.21 -23.79
N GLN A 228 0.37 23.04 -22.75
CA GLN A 228 0.61 22.62 -21.37
C GLN A 228 -0.50 21.69 -20.86
N LEU A 229 -1.74 21.96 -21.26
CA LEU A 229 -2.89 21.12 -20.98
C LEU A 229 -2.71 19.72 -21.58
N GLN A 230 -2.37 19.64 -22.88
CA GLN A 230 -2.10 18.38 -23.56
C GLN A 230 -0.95 17.62 -22.93
N SER A 231 0.16 18.29 -22.61
CA SER A 231 1.30 17.69 -21.91
C SER A 231 0.92 17.14 -20.54
N THR A 232 0.09 17.87 -19.79
CA THR A 232 -0.35 17.45 -18.46
C THR A 232 -1.28 16.25 -18.52
N PHE A 233 -2.29 16.28 -19.39
CA PHE A 233 -3.19 15.13 -19.59
C PHE A 233 -2.45 13.91 -20.11
N SER A 234 -1.50 14.08 -21.05
CA SER A 234 -0.65 12.99 -21.52
C SER A 234 0.11 12.31 -20.38
N ARG A 235 0.65 13.07 -19.42
CA ARG A 235 1.29 12.52 -18.21
C ARG A 235 0.29 11.82 -17.28
N VAL A 236 -0.91 12.38 -17.11
CA VAL A 236 -1.99 11.73 -16.33
C VAL A 236 -2.36 10.38 -16.95
N PHE A 237 -2.61 10.33 -18.26
CA PHE A 237 -2.95 9.09 -18.95
C PHE A 237 -1.81 8.08 -18.94
N THR A 238 -0.57 8.54 -19.12
CA THR A 238 0.62 7.67 -19.00
C THR A 238 0.68 7.04 -17.61
N PHE A 239 0.50 7.84 -16.56
CA PHE A 239 0.48 7.35 -15.18
C PHE A 239 -0.66 6.36 -14.92
N MET A 240 -1.87 6.61 -15.43
CA MET A 240 -3.00 5.68 -15.30
C MET A 240 -2.80 4.39 -16.10
N LYS A 241 -2.22 4.45 -17.31
CA LYS A 241 -1.86 3.27 -18.11
C LYS A 241 -0.83 2.41 -17.38
N THR A 242 0.11 3.05 -16.69
CA THR A 242 1.08 2.33 -15.85
C THR A 242 0.37 1.55 -14.75
N PHE A 243 -0.61 2.16 -14.05
CA PHE A 243 -1.46 1.44 -13.10
C PHE A 243 -2.27 0.31 -13.73
N ASP A 244 -2.82 0.50 -14.93
CA ASP A 244 -3.54 -0.56 -15.64
C ASP A 244 -2.62 -1.78 -15.88
N MET A 245 -1.39 -1.56 -16.34
CA MET A 245 -0.44 -2.66 -16.54
C MET A 245 -0.04 -3.32 -15.21
N MET A 246 0.15 -2.56 -14.14
CA MET A 246 0.43 -3.10 -12.82
C MET A 246 -0.74 -3.97 -12.33
N PHE A 247 -1.98 -3.47 -12.38
CA PHE A 247 -3.15 -4.24 -11.95
C PHE A 247 -3.38 -5.48 -12.81
N VAL A 248 -3.21 -5.40 -14.13
CA VAL A 248 -3.25 -6.58 -15.00
C VAL A 248 -2.28 -7.66 -14.54
N ARG A 249 -1.03 -7.30 -14.22
CA ARG A 249 -0.03 -8.29 -13.75
C ARG A 249 -0.37 -8.85 -12.36
N LEU A 250 -0.89 -8.02 -11.46
CA LEU A 250 -1.34 -8.44 -10.14
C LEU A 250 -2.55 -9.38 -10.22
N LEU A 251 -3.49 -9.13 -11.14
CA LEU A 251 -4.67 -9.96 -11.36
C LEU A 251 -4.33 -11.29 -12.04
N ASP A 252 -3.40 -11.29 -13.00
CA ASP A 252 -2.91 -12.48 -13.69
C ASP A 252 -1.99 -13.33 -12.80
N GLY A 253 -1.61 -12.85 -11.60
CA GLY A 253 -0.69 -13.55 -10.69
C GLY A 253 0.73 -13.69 -11.27
N LYS A 254 1.10 -12.84 -12.24
CA LYS A 254 2.42 -12.83 -12.90
C LYS A 254 3.47 -12.14 -12.03
N MET A 255 3.50 -12.51 -10.76
CA MET A 255 4.34 -11.91 -9.72
C MET A 255 5.17 -13.00 -9.03
N PRO A 256 6.24 -12.61 -8.33
CA PRO A 256 7.01 -13.55 -7.51
C PRO A 256 6.12 -14.26 -6.49
N GLY A 257 6.27 -15.58 -6.37
CA GLY A 257 5.37 -16.42 -5.58
C GLY A 257 4.07 -16.81 -6.27
N GLN A 258 3.84 -16.37 -7.51
CA GLN A 258 2.60 -16.59 -8.28
C GLN A 258 1.33 -16.21 -7.51
N HIS A 259 1.46 -15.29 -6.54
CA HIS A 259 0.36 -14.87 -5.70
C HIS A 259 -0.41 -13.75 -6.42
N GLY A 260 -1.59 -14.09 -6.93
CA GLY A 260 -2.52 -13.13 -7.52
C GLY A 260 -3.32 -12.36 -6.47
N CYS A 261 -4.07 -11.35 -6.90
CA CYS A 261 -5.00 -10.63 -6.02
C CYS A 261 -6.08 -11.54 -5.43
N THR A 262 -6.38 -11.34 -4.15
CA THR A 262 -7.54 -11.92 -3.47
C THR A 262 -8.86 -11.43 -4.07
N LEU A 263 -9.95 -12.16 -3.86
CA LEU A 263 -11.28 -11.76 -4.38
C LEU A 263 -11.68 -10.35 -3.89
N THR A 264 -11.40 -10.03 -2.63
CA THR A 264 -11.67 -8.71 -2.05
C THR A 264 -10.88 -7.61 -2.75
N GLU A 265 -9.59 -7.87 -3.06
CA GLU A 265 -8.75 -6.92 -3.80
C GLU A 265 -9.22 -6.75 -5.24
N LYS A 266 -9.65 -7.84 -5.92
CA LYS A 266 -10.25 -7.75 -7.27
C LYS A 266 -11.46 -6.83 -7.29
N VAL A 267 -12.37 -6.98 -6.31
CA VAL A 267 -13.55 -6.12 -6.19
C VAL A 267 -13.16 -4.67 -5.91
N ARG A 268 -12.17 -4.42 -5.04
CA ARG A 268 -11.65 -3.07 -4.76
C ARG A 268 -11.04 -2.44 -6.00
N ILE A 269 -10.16 -3.15 -6.71
CA ILE A 269 -9.54 -2.68 -7.96
C ILE A 269 -10.62 -2.35 -8.99
N ALA A 270 -11.62 -3.22 -9.18
CA ALA A 270 -12.73 -2.96 -10.07
C ALA A 270 -13.52 -1.68 -9.70
N GLY A 271 -13.74 -1.45 -8.40
CA GLY A 271 -14.38 -0.24 -7.90
C GLY A 271 -13.57 1.02 -8.17
N VAL A 272 -12.27 0.99 -7.86
CA VAL A 272 -11.32 2.10 -8.10
C VAL A 272 -11.26 2.43 -9.58
N VAL A 273 -11.04 1.43 -10.44
CA VAL A 273 -10.97 1.60 -11.89
C VAL A 273 -12.21 2.27 -12.48
N ARG A 274 -13.41 1.80 -12.11
CA ARG A 274 -14.66 2.38 -12.62
C ARG A 274 -14.84 3.83 -12.16
N ARG A 275 -14.57 4.10 -10.88
CA ARG A 275 -14.63 5.45 -10.30
C ARG A 275 -13.66 6.40 -11.00
N THR A 276 -12.42 5.96 -11.18
CA THR A 276 -11.37 6.74 -11.84
C THR A 276 -11.76 7.10 -13.27
N ARG A 277 -12.30 6.15 -14.05
CA ARG A 277 -12.79 6.41 -15.42
C ARG A 277 -13.89 7.47 -15.44
N TYR A 278 -14.93 7.29 -14.62
CA TYR A 278 -16.04 8.23 -14.56
C TYR A 278 -15.58 9.63 -14.11
N LYS A 279 -14.74 9.69 -13.08
CA LYS A 279 -14.24 10.97 -12.56
C LYS A 279 -13.34 11.66 -13.58
N MET A 280 -12.50 10.92 -14.31
CA MET A 280 -11.66 11.47 -15.36
C MET A 280 -12.50 12.09 -16.50
N GLN A 281 -13.52 11.38 -16.99
CA GLN A 281 -14.45 11.90 -17.99
C GLN A 281 -15.14 13.17 -17.48
N SER A 282 -15.61 13.18 -16.23
CA SER A 282 -16.23 14.36 -15.62
C SER A 282 -15.26 15.55 -15.54
N ILE A 283 -14.00 15.32 -15.17
CA ILE A 283 -12.97 16.36 -15.07
C ILE A 283 -12.67 16.93 -16.47
N ILE A 284 -12.43 16.06 -17.46
CA ILE A 284 -12.18 16.44 -18.85
C ILE A 284 -13.34 17.30 -19.36
N HIS A 285 -14.57 16.83 -19.19
CA HIS A 285 -15.76 17.51 -19.66
C HIS A 285 -15.92 18.88 -19.00
N TYR A 286 -15.87 18.93 -17.66
CA TYR A 286 -16.04 20.17 -16.90
C TYR A 286 -14.95 21.20 -17.22
N GLN A 287 -13.70 20.78 -17.35
CA GLN A 287 -12.57 21.68 -17.54
C GLN A 287 -12.40 22.13 -19.00
N LEU A 288 -12.64 21.26 -19.98
CA LEU A 288 -12.56 21.63 -21.39
C LEU A 288 -13.75 22.49 -21.83
N LEU A 289 -14.96 22.22 -21.33
CA LEU A 289 -16.13 23.08 -21.59
C LEU A 289 -15.94 24.49 -21.05
N GLN A 290 -15.35 24.64 -19.86
CA GLN A 290 -15.14 25.97 -19.27
C GLN A 290 -14.04 26.78 -19.95
N ASN A 291 -13.04 26.13 -20.55
CA ASN A 291 -11.87 26.83 -21.08
C ASN A 291 -11.93 27.08 -22.60
N TRP A 292 -12.50 26.16 -23.39
CA TRP A 292 -12.35 26.17 -24.85
C TRP A 292 -13.68 26.17 -25.62
N GLY A 293 -14.81 26.41 -24.94
CA GLY A 293 -16.11 26.56 -25.61
C GLY A 293 -16.61 25.30 -26.33
N GLY A 294 -16.08 24.13 -25.97
CA GLY A 294 -16.57 22.84 -26.49
C GLY A 294 -15.91 22.40 -27.80
N ASP A 295 -14.59 22.49 -27.94
CA ASP A 295 -13.84 21.74 -28.96
C ASP A 295 -14.13 20.23 -28.83
N CYS A 296 -15.17 19.77 -29.53
CA CYS A 296 -15.77 18.44 -29.38
C CYS A 296 -14.80 17.34 -29.79
N GLU A 297 -13.91 17.59 -30.74
CA GLU A 297 -12.91 16.62 -31.22
C GLU A 297 -11.91 16.27 -30.12
N LEU A 298 -11.37 17.27 -29.42
CA LEU A 298 -10.41 17.04 -28.33
C LEU A 298 -11.07 16.33 -27.14
N ILE A 299 -12.32 16.66 -26.84
CA ILE A 299 -13.12 15.98 -25.81
C ILE A 299 -13.31 14.50 -26.20
N GLN A 300 -13.66 14.22 -27.46
CA GLN A 300 -13.83 12.86 -27.96
C GLN A 300 -12.53 12.05 -27.91
N GLU A 301 -11.39 12.65 -28.26
CA GLU A 301 -10.08 11.99 -28.15
C GLU A 301 -9.77 11.59 -26.71
N TYR A 302 -9.98 12.49 -25.75
CA TYR A 302 -9.74 12.19 -24.34
C TYR A 302 -10.76 11.25 -23.72
N ASP A 303 -12.02 11.30 -24.15
CA ASP A 303 -13.03 10.33 -23.74
C ASP A 303 -12.70 8.93 -24.28
N HIS A 304 -12.21 8.83 -25.52
CA HIS A 304 -11.72 7.58 -26.08
C HIS A 304 -10.51 7.06 -25.31
N GLU A 305 -9.54 7.92 -24.99
CA GLU A 305 -8.36 7.53 -24.22
C GLU A 305 -8.75 7.10 -22.79
N SER A 306 -9.62 7.85 -22.12
CA SER A 306 -10.15 7.49 -20.80
C SER A 306 -10.92 6.16 -20.81
N ASN A 307 -11.62 5.87 -21.90
CA ASN A 307 -12.32 4.60 -22.06
C ASN A 307 -11.39 3.42 -22.36
N THR A 308 -10.27 3.67 -23.00
CA THR A 308 -9.23 2.67 -23.28
C THR A 308 -8.42 2.35 -22.01
N VAL A 309 -8.19 3.35 -21.16
CA VAL A 309 -7.51 3.14 -19.89
C VAL A 309 -8.32 2.22 -18.97
N TYR A 310 -7.62 1.27 -18.35
CA TYR A 310 -8.18 0.23 -17.49
C TYR A 310 -9.11 -0.78 -18.16
N GLU A 311 -9.23 -0.79 -19.48
CA GLU A 311 -10.05 -1.78 -20.18
C GLU A 311 -9.53 -3.20 -19.91
N LYS A 312 -8.21 -3.40 -19.95
CA LYS A 312 -7.56 -4.69 -19.71
C LYS A 312 -7.74 -5.16 -18.26
N THR A 313 -7.66 -4.23 -17.30
CA THR A 313 -7.94 -4.53 -15.88
C THR A 313 -9.40 -4.89 -15.66
N MET A 314 -10.36 -4.16 -16.27
CA MET A 314 -11.79 -4.48 -16.11
C MET A 314 -12.16 -5.85 -16.67
N GLN A 315 -11.62 -6.23 -17.82
CA GLN A 315 -11.85 -7.55 -18.42
C GLN A 315 -11.38 -8.71 -17.52
N ARG A 316 -10.38 -8.48 -16.66
CA ARG A 316 -9.83 -9.49 -15.73
C ARG A 316 -10.49 -9.50 -14.36
N CYS A 317 -11.19 -8.42 -14.01
CA CYS A 317 -11.94 -8.31 -12.77
C CYS A 317 -13.36 -8.88 -12.86
N MET A 318 -13.88 -9.09 -14.08
CA MET A 318 -15.18 -9.73 -14.35
C MET A 318 -15.01 -11.24 -14.45
#